data_AF-A0A822ISA0-F1
#
_entry.id   AF-A0A822ISA0-F1
#
_cell.length_a   1.000
_cell.length_b   1.000
_cell.length_c   1.000
_cell.angle_alpha   90.00
_cell.angle_beta   90.00
_cell.angle_gamma   90.00
#
_symmetry.space_group_name_H-M   'P 1'
#
loop_
_entity.id
_entity.type
_entity.pdbx_description
1 polymer ?
#
loop_
_entity_poly.entity_id
_entity_poly.type
_entity_poly.pdbx_seq_one_letter_code
_entity_poly.pdbx_strand_id
1 'polypeptide(L)'
;ASLIAMGCRVCQKCYTGNCAWGIATQKPELVRRLNPEVGADRLCNLLTAWGHEIQEVLGSLGINAIESLRGSRERLRGVGLSQETLDILGIKHAGIGQ
;
A
#
# COMPACT_ATOMS: atom_id res chain seq x y z
N ALA A 1 -1.73 4.51 -3.79
CA ALA A 1 -2.46 3.43 -4.49
C ALA A 1 -3.88 3.83 -4.89
N SER A 2 -4.69 4.43 -3.99
CA SER A 2 -6.09 4.77 -4.28
C SER A 2 -6.29 5.65 -5.53
N LEU A 3 -5.51 6.73 -5.67
CA LEU A 3 -5.55 7.57 -6.87
C LEU A 3 -5.15 6.80 -8.15
N ILE A 4 -4.25 5.82 -8.03
CA ILE A 4 -3.80 4.99 -9.16
C ILE A 4 -4.93 4.05 -9.58
N ALA A 5 -5.67 3.45 -8.64
CA ALA A 5 -6.86 2.66 -8.94
C ALA A 5 -7.94 3.47 -9.68
N MET A 6 -8.09 4.75 -9.33
CA MET A 6 -8.99 5.67 -10.04
C MET A 6 -8.46 6.12 -11.42
N GLY A 7 -7.19 5.86 -11.76
CA GLY A 7 -6.62 6.12 -13.08
C GLY A 7 -5.37 7.00 -13.11
N CYS A 8 -4.80 7.38 -11.95
CA CYS A 8 -3.57 8.18 -11.91
C CYS A 8 -2.38 7.44 -12.55
N ARG A 9 -1.65 8.13 -13.43
CA ARG A 9 -0.41 7.63 -14.06
C ARG A 9 0.88 8.20 -13.46
N VAL A 10 0.82 8.78 -12.27
CA VAL A 10 1.97 9.32 -11.52
C VAL A 10 2.82 10.29 -12.37
N CYS A 11 2.14 11.20 -13.08
CA CYS A 11 2.82 12.21 -13.92
C CYS A 11 3.48 13.35 -13.12
N GLN A 12 3.25 13.41 -11.80
CA GLN A 12 3.83 14.38 -10.86
C GLN A 12 3.55 15.86 -11.19
N LYS A 13 2.44 16.15 -11.89
CA LYS A 13 2.04 17.52 -12.28
C LYS A 13 0.78 18.02 -11.57
N CYS A 14 0.39 17.41 -10.44
CA CYS A 14 -0.86 17.69 -9.75
C CYS A 14 -1.01 19.18 -9.36
N TYR A 15 0.09 19.80 -8.89
CA TYR A 15 0.12 21.20 -8.46
C TYR A 15 -0.19 22.22 -9.58
N THR A 16 -0.12 21.82 -10.85
CA THR A 16 -0.38 22.70 -11.99
C THR A 16 -1.87 22.89 -12.29
N GLY A 17 -2.74 22.08 -11.67
CA GLY A 17 -4.16 22.01 -12.02
C GLY A 17 -4.43 21.43 -13.42
N ASN A 18 -3.41 20.90 -14.11
CA ASN A 18 -3.52 20.30 -15.45
C ASN A 18 -3.46 18.78 -15.43
N CYS A 19 -4.12 18.13 -14.46
CA CYS A 19 -4.18 16.67 -14.41
C CYS A 19 -4.87 16.13 -15.67
N ALA A 20 -4.10 15.45 -16.54
CA ALA A 20 -4.62 14.89 -17.79
C ALA A 20 -5.74 13.86 -17.60
N TRP A 21 -5.83 13.27 -16.41
CA TRP A 21 -6.76 12.21 -16.02
C TRP A 21 -7.96 12.72 -15.21
N GLY A 22 -8.11 14.04 -15.03
CA GLY A 22 -9.29 14.61 -14.37
C GLY A 22 -9.36 14.45 -12.85
N ILE A 23 -8.28 13.98 -12.20
CA ILE A 23 -8.25 13.70 -10.75
C ILE A 23 -7.92 14.96 -9.93
N ALA A 24 -6.78 15.60 -10.23
CA ALA A 24 -6.28 16.77 -9.49
C ALA A 24 -6.38 18.03 -10.36
N THR A 25 -7.61 18.42 -10.68
CA THR A 25 -7.92 19.60 -11.52
C THR A 25 -9.34 20.08 -11.25
N GLN A 26 -9.55 21.41 -11.31
CA GLN A 26 -10.88 22.02 -11.23
C GLN A 26 -11.40 22.47 -12.60
N LYS A 27 -10.64 22.22 -13.67
CA LYS A 27 -11.01 22.64 -15.03
C LYS A 27 -12.10 21.73 -15.58
N PRO A 28 -13.31 22.23 -15.91
CA PRO A 28 -14.45 21.38 -16.29
C PRO A 28 -14.16 20.39 -17.43
N GLU A 29 -13.37 20.81 -18.42
CA GLU A 29 -12.97 20.00 -19.58
C GLU A 29 -12.02 18.85 -19.25
N LEU A 30 -11.31 18.94 -18.12
CA LEU A 30 -10.44 17.89 -17.59
C LEU A 30 -11.17 17.04 -16.55
N VAL A 31 -11.97 17.63 -15.65
CA VAL A 31 -12.77 16.91 -14.64
C VAL A 31 -13.65 15.86 -15.29
N ARG A 32 -14.31 16.21 -16.41
CA ARG A 32 -15.19 15.28 -17.16
C ARG A 32 -14.50 14.00 -17.67
N ARG A 33 -13.17 13.92 -17.61
CA ARG A 33 -12.40 12.72 -18.01
C ARG A 33 -12.41 11.63 -16.94
N LEU A 34 -12.70 11.99 -15.69
CA LEU A 34 -12.84 11.05 -14.59
C LEU A 34 -14.31 10.62 -14.50
N ASN A 35 -14.56 9.31 -14.53
CA ASN A 35 -15.84 8.74 -14.16
C ASN A 35 -15.77 8.28 -12.69
N PRO A 36 -16.47 8.96 -11.75
CA PRO A 36 -16.39 8.63 -10.33
C PRO A 36 -16.95 7.24 -9.98
N GLU A 37 -17.99 6.77 -10.67
CA GLU A 37 -18.59 5.46 -10.42
C GLU A 37 -17.60 4.33 -10.76
N VAL A 38 -17.00 4.40 -11.95
CA VAL A 38 -15.94 3.44 -12.35
C VAL A 38 -14.72 3.54 -11.44
N GLY A 39 -14.37 4.76 -10.99
CA GLY A 39 -13.30 4.97 -10.03
C GLY A 39 -13.57 4.31 -8.68
N ALA A 40 -14.81 4.40 -8.20
CA ALA A 40 -15.26 3.78 -6.95
C ALA A 40 -15.23 2.25 -7.06
N ASP A 41 -15.75 1.67 -8.14
CA ASP A 41 -15.71 0.21 -8.36
C ASP A 41 -14.28 -0.33 -8.34
N ARG A 42 -13.36 0.36 -9.04
CA ARG A 42 -11.94 -0.02 -9.05
C ARG A 42 -11.29 0.11 -7.67
N LEU A 43 -11.65 1.13 -6.91
CA LEU A 43 -11.15 1.32 -5.55
C LEU A 43 -11.67 0.22 -4.60
N CYS A 44 -12.95 -0.12 -4.69
CA CYS A 44 -13.55 -1.22 -3.93
C CYS A 44 -12.86 -2.55 -4.26
N ASN A 45 -12.58 -2.82 -5.53
CA ASN A 45 -11.85 -4.02 -5.94
C ASN A 45 -10.43 -4.06 -5.36
N LEU A 46 -9.70 -2.93 -5.38
CA LEU A 46 -8.37 -2.84 -4.77
C LEU A 46 -8.41 -3.15 -3.27
N LEU A 47 -9.32 -2.52 -2.53
CA LEU A 47 -9.44 -2.72 -1.08
C LEU A 47 -9.86 -4.15 -0.73
N THR A 48 -10.74 -4.75 -1.54
CA THR A 48 -11.16 -6.15 -1.38
C THR A 48 -9.99 -7.10 -1.60
N ALA A 49 -9.21 -6.90 -2.67
CA ALA A 49 -8.04 -7.72 -2.97
C ALA A 49 -6.98 -7.62 -1.86
N TRP A 50 -6.70 -6.40 -1.36
CA TRP A 50 -5.81 -6.22 -0.21
C TRP A 50 -6.34 -6.87 1.06
N GLY A 51 -7.66 -6.86 1.26
CA GLY A 51 -8.31 -7.58 2.36
C GLY A 51 -8.01 -9.07 2.31
N HIS A 52 -8.16 -9.69 1.14
CA HIS A 52 -7.82 -11.11 0.94
C HIS A 52 -6.33 -11.38 1.14
N GLU A 53 -5.45 -10.55 0.58
CA GLU A 53 -3.99 -10.69 0.75
C GLU A 53 -3.57 -10.61 2.23
N ILE A 54 -4.16 -9.68 3.00
CA ILE A 54 -3.93 -9.60 4.44
C ILE A 54 -4.42 -10.88 5.15
N GLN A 55 -5.58 -11.41 4.78
CA GLN A 55 -6.10 -12.66 5.34
C GLN A 55 -5.18 -13.87 5.02
N GLU A 56 -4.65 -13.94 3.80
CA GLU A 56 -3.69 -14.97 3.40
C GLU A 56 -2.39 -14.87 4.23
N VAL A 57 -1.85 -13.66 4.39
CA VAL A 57 -0.65 -13.43 5.23
C VAL A 57 -0.94 -13.82 6.68
N LEU A 58 -2.06 -13.40 7.25
CA LEU A 58 -2.47 -13.77 8.61
C LEU A 58 -2.60 -15.28 8.79
N GLY A 59 -3.25 -15.95 7.83
CA GLY A 59 -3.39 -17.40 7.79
C GLY A 59 -2.04 -18.11 7.73
N SER A 60 -1.11 -17.61 6.90
CA SER A 60 0.25 -18.16 6.79
C SER A 60 1.05 -18.06 8.10
N LEU A 61 0.75 -17.06 8.94
CA LEU A 61 1.37 -16.85 10.24
C LEU A 61 0.63 -17.57 11.38
N GLY A 62 -0.52 -18.18 11.12
CA GLY A 62 -1.37 -18.80 12.13
C GLY A 62 -2.02 -17.79 13.09
N ILE A 63 -2.31 -16.58 12.61
CA ILE A 63 -2.85 -15.47 13.41
C ILE A 63 -4.28 -15.15 12.97
N ASN A 64 -5.20 -15.01 13.92
CA ASN A 64 -6.62 -14.74 13.64
C ASN A 64 -7.05 -13.28 13.87
N ALA A 65 -6.14 -12.41 14.32
CA ALA A 65 -6.44 -11.01 14.58
C ALA A 65 -5.28 -10.09 14.17
N ILE A 66 -5.59 -9.03 13.41
CA ILE A 66 -4.61 -8.00 13.02
C ILE A 66 -3.96 -7.35 14.25
N GLU A 67 -4.71 -7.22 15.36
CA GLU A 67 -4.18 -6.66 16.60
C GLU A 67 -3.00 -7.47 17.16
N SER A 68 -2.94 -8.77 16.91
CA SER A 68 -1.80 -9.61 17.30
C SER A 68 -0.54 -9.35 16.47
N LEU A 69 -0.65 -8.68 15.31
CA LEU A 69 0.50 -8.25 14.50
C LEU A 69 0.98 -6.84 14.84
N ARG A 70 0.09 -5.98 15.38
CA ARG A 70 0.43 -4.57 15.59
C ARG A 70 1.58 -4.46 16.60
N GLY A 71 2.72 -3.93 16.14
CA GLY A 71 3.93 -3.76 16.97
C GLY A 71 4.77 -5.02 17.19
N SER A 72 4.39 -6.15 16.60
CA SER A 72 5.04 -7.46 16.75
C SER A 72 6.36 -7.54 15.97
N ARG A 73 7.41 -6.88 16.47
CA ARG A 73 8.76 -6.88 15.84
C ARG A 73 9.39 -8.27 15.83
N GLU A 74 9.05 -9.11 16.80
CA GLU A 74 9.55 -10.47 16.95
C GLU A 74 9.14 -11.40 15.81
N ARG A 75 8.17 -11.01 14.97
CA ARG A 75 7.76 -11.73 13.77
C ARG A 75 8.48 -11.26 12.50
N LEU A 76 9.18 -10.14 12.55
CA LEU A 76 10.00 -9.65 11.44
C LEU A 76 11.38 -10.30 11.45
N ARG A 77 11.92 -10.59 10.27
CA ARG A 77 13.29 -11.08 10.10
C ARG A 77 14.02 -10.22 9.07
N GLY A 78 15.19 -9.73 9.43
CA GLY A 78 16.06 -8.99 8.52
C GLY A 78 16.82 -9.95 7.61
N VAL A 79 16.89 -9.62 6.32
CA VAL A 79 17.63 -10.38 5.30
C VAL A 79 18.67 -9.44 4.70
N GLY A 80 19.96 -9.78 4.84
CA GLY A 80 21.04 -8.97 4.27
C GLY A 80 21.23 -7.60 4.94
N LEU A 81 20.81 -7.46 6.21
CA LEU A 81 20.99 -6.25 7.01
C LEU A 81 22.22 -6.39 7.91
N SER A 82 22.94 -5.28 8.15
CA SER A 82 24.05 -5.25 9.12
C SER A 82 23.54 -5.44 10.55
N GLN A 83 24.39 -5.94 11.45
CA GLN A 83 24.05 -6.11 12.86
C GLN A 83 23.59 -4.79 13.49
N GLU A 84 24.28 -3.68 13.20
CA GLU A 84 23.89 -2.34 13.66
C GLU A 84 22.45 -1.98 13.23
N THR A 85 22.08 -2.29 11.98
CA THR A 85 20.72 -2.02 11.48
C THR A 85 19.69 -2.90 12.19
N LEU A 86 20.02 -4.17 12.43
CA LEU A 86 19.15 -5.09 13.17
C LEU A 86 18.91 -4.63 14.60
N ASP A 87 19.94 -4.07 15.26
CA ASP A 87 19.88 -3.56 16.63
C ASP A 87 19.06 -2.27 16.70
N ILE A 88 19.28 -1.32 15.79
CA ILE A 88 18.48 -0.09 15.68
C ILE A 88 17.01 -0.43 15.42
N LEU A 89 16.76 -1.40 14.53
CA LEU A 89 15.43 -1.89 14.27
C LEU A 89 14.96 -2.88 15.36
N GLY A 90 15.74 -3.35 16.32
CA GLY A 90 15.29 -4.40 17.25
C GLY A 90 14.57 -5.58 16.57
N ILE A 91 15.07 -6.07 15.43
CA ILE A 91 14.55 -7.26 14.72
C ILE A 91 15.67 -8.30 14.57
N LYS A 92 15.31 -9.58 14.45
CA LYS A 92 16.28 -10.68 14.36
C LYS A 92 16.69 -10.94 12.90
N HIS A 93 17.88 -11.48 12.66
CA HIS A 93 18.29 -11.94 11.33
C HIS A 93 17.47 -13.18 10.89
N ALA A 94 17.27 -13.34 9.57
CA ALA A 94 16.72 -14.56 8.99
C ALA A 94 17.80 -15.66 8.93
N GLY A 95 17.74 -16.65 9.83
CA GLY A 95 18.71 -17.75 9.94
C GLY A 95 19.35 -17.85 11.32
N ILE A 96 20.17 -18.88 11.54
CA ILE A 96 21.03 -18.98 12.73
C ILE A 96 22.20 -18.01 12.51
N GLY A 97 22.43 -17.11 13.46
CA GLY A 97 23.36 -15.99 13.34
C GLY A 97 24.75 -16.40 12.83
N GLN A 98 25.37 -15.50 12.06
CA GLN A 98 26.83 -15.48 11.94
C GLN A 98 27.43 -14.94 13.24
#